data_AF-A0A4Y6PVX5-F1
#
_entry.id   AF-A0A4Y6PVX5-F1
#
_cell.length_a   1.000
_cell.length_b   1.000
_cell.length_c   1.000
_cell.angle_alpha   90.00
_cell.angle_beta   90.00
_cell.angle_gamma   90.00
#
_symmetry.space_group_name_H-M   'P 1'
#
loop_
_entity.id
_entity.type
_entity.pdbx_description
1 polymer ?
#
loop_
_entity_poly.entity_id
_entity_poly.type
_entity_poly.pdbx_seq_one_letter_code
_entity_poly.pdbx_strand_id
1 'polypeptide(L)'
;MDVSRLVNLVYVGIAILTFVIADKALEWLWSAVEALPRVAIIGSAVTLPTVIAAALTIGLVAYLYRRKDVYSYLSEVVIELKKVTWPSWNETKRSTLIVIVFTVLLSVFLWGSDQIWSFLTDMLLTPGT
;
A
#
# COMPACT_ATOMS: atom_id res chain seq x y z
N MET A 1 -2.89 23.42 12.51
CA MET A 1 -1.64 22.66 12.72
C MET A 1 -0.50 23.37 12.00
N ASP A 2 0.54 23.74 12.74
CA ASP A 2 1.78 24.27 12.18
C ASP A 2 2.38 23.25 11.21
N VAL A 3 2.92 23.72 10.07
CA VAL A 3 3.50 22.85 9.02
C VAL A 3 4.57 21.93 9.62
N SER A 4 5.40 22.44 10.53
CA SER A 4 6.46 21.69 11.20
C SER A 4 5.93 20.49 12.03
N ARG A 5 4.76 20.60 12.66
CA ARG A 5 4.16 19.47 13.41
C ARG A 5 3.69 18.37 12.48
N LEU A 6 3.14 18.75 11.33
CA LEU A 6 2.63 17.81 10.33
C LEU A 6 3.78 17.09 9.62
N VAL A 7 4.86 17.81 9.29
CA VAL A 7 6.09 17.23 8.75
C VAL A 7 6.69 16.22 9.73
N ASN A 8 6.82 16.57 11.02
CA ASN A 8 7.32 15.63 12.03
C ASN A 8 6.45 14.37 12.16
N LEU A 9 5.12 14.52 12.08
CA LEU A 9 4.20 13.38 12.11
C LEU A 9 4.35 12.48 10.88
N VAL A 10 4.50 13.07 9.69
CA VAL A 10 4.75 12.32 8.44
C VAL A 10 6.03 11.50 8.55
N TYR A 11 7.11 12.09 9.04
CA TYR A 11 8.35 11.36 9.20
C TYR A 11 8.27 10.23 10.25
N VAL A 12 7.52 10.40 11.35
CA VAL A 12 7.26 9.31 12.30
C VAL A 12 6.49 8.18 11.60
N GLY A 13 5.49 8.50 10.78
CA GLY A 13 4.78 7.52 9.97
C GLY A 13 5.68 6.78 8.99
N ILE A 14 6.56 7.50 8.27
CA ILE A 14 7.56 6.92 7.37
C ILE A 14 8.54 6.03 8.13
N ALA A 15 8.97 6.42 9.33
CA ALA A 15 9.87 5.63 10.16
C ALA A 15 9.22 4.30 10.58
N ILE A 16 7.94 4.33 10.99
CA ILE A 16 7.18 3.12 11.33
C ILE A 16 7.03 2.22 10.10
N LEU A 17 6.64 2.77 8.95
CA LEU A 17 6.50 2.00 7.71
C LEU A 17 7.82 1.38 7.27
N THR A 18 8.90 2.16 7.30
CA THR A 18 10.25 1.70 6.96
C THR A 18 10.68 0.58 7.89
N PHE A 19 10.41 0.70 9.19
CA PHE A 19 10.69 -0.36 10.16
C PHE A 19 9.92 -1.63 9.85
N VAL A 20 8.61 -1.55 9.63
CA VAL A 20 7.78 -2.73 9.33
C VAL A 20 8.25 -3.44 8.05
N ILE A 21 8.56 -2.67 7.01
CA ILE A 21 9.05 -3.22 5.74
C ILE A 21 10.43 -3.85 5.94
N ALA A 22 11.35 -3.15 6.62
CA ALA A 22 12.71 -3.63 6.86
C ALA A 22 12.71 -4.90 7.73
N ASP A 23 11.87 -4.93 8.76
CA ASP A 23 11.68 -6.10 9.63
C ASP A 23 11.19 -7.30 8.83
N LYS A 24 10.10 -7.15 8.06
CA LYS A 24 9.57 -8.24 7.23
C LYS A 24 10.54 -8.70 6.15
N ALA A 25 11.24 -7.76 5.51
CA ALA A 25 12.25 -8.08 4.51
C ALA A 25 13.42 -8.85 5.13
N LEU A 26 13.88 -8.42 6.31
CA LEU A 26 15.00 -9.05 7.00
C LEU A 26 14.61 -10.42 7.58
N GLU A 27 13.39 -10.58 8.11
CA GLU A 27 12.86 -11.89 8.50
C GLU A 27 12.80 -12.85 7.31
N TRP A 28 12.30 -12.38 6.16
CA TRP A 28 12.26 -13.17 4.93
C TRP A 28 13.66 -13.60 4.49
N LEU A 29 14.63 -12.66 4.44
CA LEU A 29 16.02 -12.95 4.12
C LEU A 29 16.67 -13.92 5.13
N TRP A 30 16.40 -13.75 6.42
CA TRP A 30 16.92 -14.61 7.47
C TRP A 30 16.35 -16.02 7.38
N SER A 31 15.08 -16.15 6.99
CA SER A 31 14.43 -17.45 6.77
C SER A 31 14.93 -18.17 5.51
N ALA A 32 15.47 -17.44 4.54
CA ALA A 32 16.06 -18.03 3.34
C ALA A 32 17.43 -18.70 3.61
N VAL A 33 18.08 -18.39 4.74
CA VAL A 33 19.34 -19.00 5.15
C VAL A 33 19.11 -19.84 6.40
N GLU A 34 18.87 -21.14 6.22
CA GLU A 34 18.56 -22.10 7.31
C GLU A 34 19.65 -22.18 8.40
N ALA A 35 20.89 -21.81 8.07
CA ALA A 35 22.03 -21.85 8.99
C ALA A 35 22.06 -20.71 10.02
N LEU A 36 21.20 -19.67 9.91
CA LEU A 36 21.26 -18.52 10.80
C LEU A 36 20.37 -18.70 12.05
N PRO A 37 20.94 -18.69 13.28
CA PRO A 37 20.17 -18.88 14.50
C PRO A 37 19.23 -17.69 14.77
N ARG A 38 17.96 -17.99 15.07
CA ARG A 38 16.98 -17.00 15.53
C ARG A 38 17.07 -16.86 17.04
N VAL A 39 18.06 -16.10 17.53
CA VAL A 39 18.17 -15.83 18.97
C VAL A 39 17.11 -14.82 19.36
N ALA A 40 16.30 -15.18 20.36
CA ALA A 40 15.27 -14.34 20.93
C ALA A 40 15.85 -13.60 22.15
N ILE A 41 15.75 -12.28 22.17
CA ILE A 41 16.40 -11.41 23.18
C ILE A 41 15.39 -11.02 24.27
N ILE A 42 14.17 -10.63 23.89
CA ILE A 42 13.08 -10.29 24.82
C ILE A 42 11.81 -11.03 24.39
N GLY A 43 11.46 -12.09 25.13
CA GLY A 43 10.37 -12.99 24.77
C GLY A 43 10.52 -13.57 23.36
N SER A 44 9.42 -13.99 22.73
CA SER A 44 9.40 -14.39 21.31
C SER A 44 9.23 -13.22 20.34
N ALA A 45 9.07 -11.99 20.84
CA ALA A 45 8.71 -10.81 20.05
C ALA A 45 9.93 -10.06 19.50
N VAL A 46 11.07 -10.10 20.19
CA VAL A 46 12.30 -9.39 19.76
C VAL A 46 13.38 -10.42 19.41
N THR A 47 13.60 -10.62 18.11
CA THR A 47 14.61 -11.53 17.54
C THR A 47 15.83 -10.75 17.03
N LEU A 48 16.98 -11.39 16.84
CA LEU A 48 18.16 -10.75 16.24
C LEU A 48 17.88 -9.97 14.94
N PRO A 49 17.12 -10.52 13.97
CA PRO A 49 16.68 -9.75 12.79
C PRO A 49 15.97 -8.46 13.17
N THR A 50 15.00 -8.50 14.07
CA THR A 50 14.20 -7.31 14.45
C THR A 50 15.07 -6.18 15.01
N VAL A 51 16.13 -6.52 15.78
CA VAL A 51 17.05 -5.53 16.33
C VAL A 51 17.94 -4.90 15.25
N ILE A 52 18.42 -5.72 14.31
CA ILE A 52 19.20 -5.23 13.16
C ILE A 52 18.33 -4.33 12.28
N ALA A 53 17.09 -4.75 11.99
CA ALA A 53 16.12 -3.95 11.25
C ALA A 53 15.81 -2.62 11.95
N ALA A 54 15.65 -2.63 13.28
CA ALA A 54 15.45 -1.41 14.07
C ALA A 54 16.66 -0.47 13.98
N ALA A 55 17.88 -0.99 14.15
CA ALA A 55 19.10 -0.19 14.08
C ALA A 55 19.31 0.43 12.69
N LEU A 56 19.11 -0.35 11.62
CA LEU A 56 19.18 0.13 10.24
C LEU A 56 18.12 1.20 9.97
N THR A 57 16.90 0.99 10.45
CA THR A 57 15.81 1.95 10.26
C THR A 57 16.10 3.26 10.98
N ILE A 58 16.53 3.23 12.24
CA ILE A 58 16.88 4.44 13.00
C ILE A 58 18.02 5.20 12.31
N GLY A 59 19.07 4.48 11.86
CA GLY A 59 20.19 5.07 11.14
C GLY A 59 19.78 5.73 9.83
N LEU A 60 18.98 5.04 9.02
CA LEU A 60 18.47 5.55 7.75
C LEU A 60 17.54 6.74 7.94
N VAL A 61 16.58 6.66 8.86
CA VAL A 61 15.65 7.75 9.17
C VAL A 61 16.43 8.96 9.67
N ALA A 62 17.35 8.80 10.62
CA ALA A 62 18.18 9.90 11.11
C ALA A 62 19.02 10.55 9.99
N TYR A 63 19.55 9.75 9.05
CA TYR A 63 20.27 10.24 7.89
C TYR A 63 19.37 11.09 6.97
N LEU A 64 18.16 10.62 6.67
CA LEU A 64 17.20 11.32 5.82
C LEU A 64 16.68 12.61 6.47
N TYR A 65 16.47 12.61 7.78
CA TYR A 65 16.09 13.80 8.55
C TYR A 65 17.16 14.89 8.55
N ARG A 66 18.44 14.51 8.47
CA ARG A 66 19.55 15.46 8.42
C ARG A 66 19.69 16.15 7.07
N ARG A 67 19.11 15.59 6.00
CA ARG A 67 19.13 16.22 4.67
C ARG A 67 18.09 17.34 4.60
N LYS A 68 18.57 18.58 4.53
CA LYS A 68 17.74 19.79 4.43
C LYS A 68 16.83 19.77 3.21
N ASP A 69 17.30 19.22 2.08
CA ASP A 69 16.53 19.14 0.83
C ASP A 69 15.25 18.31 1.01
N VAL A 70 15.37 17.17 1.71
CA VAL A 70 14.24 16.27 1.98
C VAL A 70 13.23 16.94 2.91
N TYR A 71 13.71 17.61 3.95
CA TYR A 71 12.84 18.32 4.88
C TYR A 71 12.09 19.48 4.21
N SER A 72 12.78 20.27 3.37
CA SER A 72 12.16 21.35 2.59
C SER A 72 11.09 20.80 1.65
N TYR A 73 11.42 19.74 0.90
CA TYR A 73 10.48 19.10 -0.02
C TYR A 73 9.21 18.61 0.68
N LEU A 74 9.34 17.92 1.81
CA LEU A 74 8.17 17.47 2.58
C LEU A 74 7.35 18.65 3.12
N SER A 75 7.99 19.74 3.51
CA SER A 75 7.26 20.94 3.95
C SER A 75 6.46 21.57 2.82
N GLU A 76 7.00 21.61 1.60
CA GLU A 76 6.33 22.10 0.39
C GLU A 76 5.14 21.21 0.01
N VAL A 77 5.32 19.89 0.04
CA VAL A 77 4.23 18.92 -0.21
C VAL A 77 3.09 19.12 0.80
N VAL A 78 3.39 19.31 2.08
CA VAL A 78 2.36 19.58 3.11
C VAL A 78 1.64 20.91 2.86
N ILE A 79 2.35 21.94 2.39
CA ILE A 79 1.74 23.22 2.03
C ILE A 79 0.80 23.04 0.82
N GLU A 80 1.20 22.26 -0.17
CA GLU A 80 0.38 22.01 -1.36
C GLU A 80 -0.84 21.12 -1.04
N LEU A 81 -0.67 20.10 -0.20
CA LEU A 81 -1.77 19.25 0.26
C LEU A 81 -2.85 20.04 1.02
N LYS A 82 -2.48 21.14 1.70
CA LYS A 82 -3.45 22.03 2.35
C LYS A 82 -4.31 22.81 1.35
N LYS A 83 -3.88 22.94 0.10
CA LYS A 83 -4.67 23.58 -0.97
C LYS A 83 -5.65 22.61 -1.64
N VAL A 84 -5.49 21.30 -1.42
CA VAL A 84 -6.39 20.28 -1.97
C VAL A 84 -7.75 20.39 -1.28
N THR A 85 -8.77 20.76 -2.05
CA THR A 85 -10.16 20.75 -1.59
C THR A 85 -10.71 19.35 -1.70
N TRP A 86 -10.98 18.71 -0.57
CA TRP A 86 -11.59 17.38 -0.54
C TRP A 86 -13.07 17.46 -0.94
N PRO A 87 -13.55 16.56 -1.82
CA PRO A 87 -14.93 16.54 -2.24
C PRO A 87 -15.87 16.28 -1.06
N SER A 88 -17.08 16.81 -1.14
CA SER A 88 -18.09 16.54 -0.12
C SER A 88 -18.52 15.07 -0.14
N TRP A 89 -18.94 14.53 1.01
CA TRP A 89 -19.40 13.14 1.12
C TRP A 89 -20.52 12.80 0.11
N ASN A 90 -21.40 13.77 -0.17
CA ASN A 90 -22.48 13.62 -1.13
C ASN A 90 -21.97 13.51 -2.57
N GLU A 91 -20.93 14.27 -2.92
CA GLU A 91 -20.30 14.22 -4.23
C GLU A 91 -19.57 12.90 -4.45
N THR A 92 -18.83 12.42 -3.44
CA THR A 92 -18.18 11.11 -3.48
C THR A 92 -19.20 9.99 -3.68
N LYS A 93 -20.32 9.99 -2.93
CA LYS A 93 -21.41 9.02 -3.11
C LYS A 93 -21.96 9.03 -4.53
N ARG A 94 -22.22 10.22 -5.09
CA ARG A 94 -22.79 10.35 -6.44
C ARG A 94 -21.84 9.76 -7.48
N SER A 95 -20.56 10.07 -7.40
CA SER A 95 -19.53 9.53 -8.30
C SER A 95 -19.42 8.00 -8.17
N THR A 96 -19.39 7.47 -6.95
CA THR A 96 -19.34 6.01 -6.74
C THR A 96 -20.61 5.31 -7.23
N LEU A 97 -21.79 5.90 -7.03
CA LEU A 97 -23.06 5.35 -7.52
C LEU A 97 -23.05 5.22 -9.06
N ILE A 98 -22.56 6.26 -9.76
CA ILE A 98 -22.42 6.22 -11.23
C ILE A 98 -21.52 5.07 -11.66
N VAL A 99 -20.36 4.90 -11.00
CA VAL A 99 -19.44 3.80 -11.30
C VAL A 99 -20.10 2.44 -11.06
N ILE A 100 -20.81 2.25 -9.94
CA ILE A 100 -21.52 1.00 -9.64
C ILE A 100 -22.54 0.68 -10.73
N VAL A 101 -23.37 1.65 -11.11
CA VAL A 101 -24.38 1.45 -12.17
C VAL A 101 -23.70 1.08 -13.49
N PHE A 102 -22.63 1.79 -13.86
CA PHE A 102 -21.89 1.52 -15.09
C PHE A 102 -21.24 0.12 -15.07
N THR A 103 -20.64 -0.29 -13.95
CA THR A 103 -20.06 -1.62 -13.79
C THR A 103 -21.13 -2.70 -13.91
N VAL A 104 -22.30 -2.54 -13.29
CA VAL A 104 -23.41 -3.51 -13.42
C VAL A 104 -23.88 -3.62 -14.87
N LEU A 105 -24.04 -2.50 -15.58
CA LEU A 105 -24.42 -2.49 -16.99
C LEU A 105 -23.40 -3.24 -17.86
N LEU A 106 -22.10 -2.98 -17.65
CA LEU A 106 -21.03 -3.68 -18.36
C LEU A 106 -21.01 -5.17 -18.02
N SER A 107 -21.20 -5.55 -16.75
CA SER A 107 -21.25 -6.95 -16.35
C SER A 107 -22.41 -7.69 -17.01
N VAL A 108 -23.60 -7.08 -17.09
CA VAL A 108 -24.76 -7.67 -17.79
C VAL A 108 -24.50 -7.78 -19.29
N PHE A 109 -23.89 -6.77 -19.90
CA PHE A 109 -23.52 -6.81 -21.32
C PHE A 109 -22.52 -7.93 -21.62
N LEU A 110 -21.47 -8.06 -20.82
CA LEU A 110 -20.47 -9.12 -20.96
C LEU A 110 -21.10 -10.50 -20.75
N TRP A 111 -21.90 -10.67 -19.70
CA TRP A 111 -22.61 -11.93 -19.45
C TRP A 111 -23.49 -12.32 -20.64
N GLY A 112 -24.23 -11.37 -21.21
CA GLY A 112 -25.05 -11.61 -22.40
C GLY A 112 -24.21 -12.01 -23.62
N SER A 113 -23.06 -11.35 -23.83
CA SER A 113 -22.10 -11.73 -24.87
C SER A 113 -21.58 -13.15 -24.66
N ASP A 114 -21.22 -13.52 -23.43
CA ASP A 114 -20.72 -14.86 -23.10
C ASP A 114 -21.78 -15.94 -23.37
N GLN A 115 -23.06 -15.67 -23.06
CA GLN A 115 -24.15 -16.60 -23.38
C GLN A 115 -24.30 -16.80 -24.89
N ILE A 116 -24.21 -15.73 -25.68
CA ILE A 116 -24.29 -15.80 -27.14
C ILE A 116 -23.12 -16.62 -27.71
N TRP A 117 -21.90 -16.37 -27.24
CA TRP A 117 -20.72 -17.11 -27.68
C TRP A 117 -20.77 -18.57 -27.26
N SER A 118 -21.27 -18.89 -26.06
CA SER A 118 -21.50 -20.27 -25.63
C SER A 118 -22.47 -20.97 -26.58
N PHE A 119 -23.65 -20.37 -26.83
CA PHE A 119 -24.65 -20.93 -27.73
C PHE A 119 -24.12 -21.17 -29.15
N LEU A 120 -23.41 -20.18 -29.72
CA LEU A 120 -22.83 -20.28 -31.06
C LEU A 120 -21.76 -21.39 -31.12
N THR A 121 -20.94 -21.49 -30.09
CA THR A 121 -19.87 -22.49 -30.01
C THR A 121 -20.45 -23.90 -29.84
N ASP A 122 -21.47 -24.05 -29.01
CA ASP A 122 -22.18 -25.32 -28.80
C ASP A 122 -22.86 -25.79 -30.09
N MET A 123 -23.51 -24.87 -30.82
CA MET A 123 -24.12 -25.16 -32.13
C MET A 123 -23.09 -25.59 -33.18
N LEU A 124 -21.89 -25.00 -33.18
CA LEU A 124 -20.83 -25.30 -34.16
C LEU A 124 -20.07 -26.59 -33.85
N LEU A 125 -19.71 -26.83 -32.58
CA LEU A 125 -18.86 -27.95 -32.17
C LEU A 125 -19.66 -29.23 -31.87
N THR A 126 -20.93 -29.11 -31.45
CA THR A 126 -21.78 -30.26 -31.11
C THR A 126 -23.10 -30.21 -31.89
N PRO A 127 -23.07 -30.40 -33.23
CA PRO A 127 -24.30 -30.38 -34.02
C PRO A 127 -25.07 -31.69 -33.80
N GLY A 128 -26.05 -31.70 -32.88
CA GLY A 128 -27.03 -32.79 -32.79
C GLY A 128 -27.26 -33.46 -31.45
N THR A 129 -27.33 -32.72 -30.34
CA THR A 129 -28.25 -33.03 -29.23
C THR A 129 -29.28 -31.94 -29.10
#